data_AF-A0A2P5A384-F1
#
_entry.id   AF-A0A2P5A384-F1
#
_cell.length_a   1.000
_cell.length_b   1.000
_cell.length_c   1.000
_cell.angle_alpha   90.00
_cell.angle_beta   90.00
_cell.angle_gamma   90.00
#
_symmetry.space_group_name_H-M   'P 1'
#
loop_
_entity.id
_entity.type
_entity.pdbx_description
1 polymer ?
#
loop_
_entity_poly.entity_id
_entity_poly.type
_entity_poly.pdbx_seq_one_letter_code
_entity_poly.pdbx_strand_id
1 'polypeptide(L)' 'MSHQARDIPKDAALEGMHEHPEDISNKARGHKANLSNPNTSDESKERSKRELNELGGEQAFYGKQENAQNSK' A
#
# COMPACT_ATOMS: atom_id res chain seq x y z
N MET A 1 -17.88 30.77 -16.39
CA MET A 1 -17.98 29.84 -15.25
C MET A 1 -18.56 28.52 -15.75
N SER A 2 -17.77 27.69 -16.43
CA SER A 2 -18.11 26.30 -16.72
C SER A 2 -17.00 25.45 -16.16
N HIS A 3 -17.25 24.85 -15.00
CA HIS A 3 -16.44 23.76 -14.48
C HIS A 3 -16.63 22.59 -15.43
N GLN A 4 -15.72 22.47 -16.39
CA GLN A 4 -15.65 21.31 -17.26
C GLN A 4 -15.03 20.18 -16.44
N ALA A 5 -15.87 19.50 -15.64
CA ALA A 5 -15.57 18.20 -15.09
C ALA A 5 -15.48 17.21 -16.26
N ARG A 6 -14.29 17.06 -16.84
CA ARG A 6 -14.00 15.97 -17.77
C ARG A 6 -13.32 14.85 -16.99
N ASP A 7 -14.14 13.84 -16.72
CA ASP A 7 -13.80 12.43 -16.93
C ASP A 7 -12.48 11.97 -16.32
N ILE A 8 -12.57 11.49 -15.07
CA ILE A 8 -11.57 10.58 -14.50
C ILE A 8 -11.56 9.34 -15.42
N PRO A 9 -10.49 9.05 -16.18
CA PRO A 9 -10.39 7.77 -16.86
C PRO A 9 -10.38 6.69 -15.79
N LYS A 10 -11.37 5.82 -15.92
CA LYS A 10 -11.47 4.56 -15.20
C LYS A 10 -10.38 3.61 -15.72
N ASP A 11 -9.13 3.83 -15.33
CA ASP A 11 -8.23 2.69 -15.04
C ASP A 11 -8.81 1.84 -13.88
N ALA A 12 -9.88 2.35 -13.25
CA ALA A 12 -10.85 1.71 -12.40
C ALA A 12 -11.64 0.51 -12.99
N ALA A 13 -11.01 -0.55 -13.51
CA ALA A 13 -11.78 -1.82 -13.62
C ALA A 13 -11.05 -3.16 -13.76
N LEU A 14 -9.83 -3.26 -14.34
CA LEU A 14 -9.53 -4.54 -15.03
C LEU A 14 -8.16 -5.24 -14.82
N GLU A 15 -7.19 -4.73 -14.08
CA GLU A 15 -5.99 -5.57 -13.84
C GLU A 15 -6.19 -6.49 -12.63
N GLY A 16 -6.84 -7.62 -12.91
CA GLY A 16 -7.11 -8.67 -11.94
C GLY A 16 -5.83 -9.15 -11.24
N MET A 17 -5.94 -9.32 -9.93
CA MET A 17 -5.08 -10.19 -9.11
C MET A 17 -3.56 -10.01 -9.27
N HIS A 18 -3.08 -8.80 -9.55
CA HIS A 18 -1.69 -8.46 -9.31
C HIS A 18 -1.66 -7.33 -8.29
N GLU A 19 -1.27 -7.66 -7.06
CA GLU A 19 -1.09 -6.69 -5.99
C GLU A 19 -0.12 -5.61 -6.47
N HIS A 20 -0.63 -4.40 -6.74
CA HIS A 20 0.24 -3.31 -7.12
C HIS A 20 1.19 -3.02 -5.94
N PRO A 21 2.44 -2.60 -6.20
CA PRO A 21 3.39 -2.26 -5.15
C PRO A 21 2.86 -1.16 -4.21
N GLU A 22 1.96 -0.31 -4.68
CA GLU A 22 1.25 0.67 -3.85
C GLU A 22 0.26 0.02 -2.88
N ASP A 23 -0.44 -1.04 -3.28
CA ASP A 23 -1.38 -1.77 -2.42
C ASP A 23 -0.65 -2.49 -1.29
N ILE A 24 0.49 -3.11 -1.62
CA ILE A 24 1.37 -3.75 -0.64
C ILE A 24 1.86 -2.71 0.39
N SER A 25 2.31 -1.54 -0.09
CA SER A 25 2.73 -0.43 0.80
C SER A 25 1.58 0.07 1.69
N ASN A 26 0.37 0.22 1.13
CA ASN A 26 -0.81 0.67 1.87
C ASN A 26 -1.24 -0.36 2.93
N LYS A 27 -1.28 -1.65 2.59
CA LYS A 27 -1.57 -2.74 3.55
C LYS A 27 -0.54 -2.78 4.67
N ALA A 28 0.76 -2.74 4.35
CA ALA A 28 1.82 -2.73 5.33
C ALA A 28 1.68 -1.53 6.30
N ARG A 29 1.37 -0.34 5.78
CA ARG A 29 1.12 0.84 6.61
C ARG A 29 -0.07 0.63 7.56
N GLY A 30 -1.15 0.03 7.07
CA GLY A 30 -2.34 -0.30 7.88
C GLY A 30 -2.02 -1.26 9.03
N HIS A 31 -1.32 -2.36 8.73
CA HIS A 31 -0.90 -3.31 9.76
C HIS A 31 0.04 -2.67 10.79
N LYS A 32 0.97 -1.81 10.37
CA LYS A 32 1.88 -1.08 11.28
C LYS A 32 1.12 -0.12 12.21
N ALA A 33 0.08 0.54 11.70
CA ALA A 33 -0.81 1.37 12.51
C ALA A 33 -1.57 0.51 13.54
N ASN A 34 -2.05 -0.67 13.13
CA ASN A 34 -2.73 -1.61 14.03
C ASN A 34 -1.82 -2.11 15.16
N LEU A 35 -0.52 -2.33 14.89
CA LEU A 35 0.47 -2.69 15.92
C LEU A 35 0.69 -1.57 16.95
N SER A 36 0.65 -0.32 16.50
CA SER A 36 0.90 0.85 17.35
C SER A 36 -0.32 1.27 18.15
N ASN A 37 -1.51 0.77 17.80
CA ASN A 37 -2.76 1.10 18.48
C ASN A 37 -2.83 0.38 19.85
N PRO A 38 -2.85 1.11 20.98
CA PRO A 38 -2.97 0.50 22.30
C PRO A 38 -4.32 -0.20 22.50
N ASN A 39 -5.36 0.19 21.76
CA ASN A 39 -6.71 -0.39 21.86
C ASN A 39 -6.89 -1.66 21.02
N THR A 40 -5.89 -2.05 20.23
CA THR A 40 -5.94 -3.29 19.45
C THR A 40 -5.57 -4.49 20.32
N SER A 41 -6.32 -5.60 20.19
CA SER A 41 -6.04 -6.83 20.92
C SER A 41 -4.69 -7.45 20.54
N ASP A 42 -4.10 -8.20 21.47
CA ASP A 42 -2.82 -8.86 21.22
C ASP A 42 -2.89 -9.86 20.06
N GLU A 43 -3.97 -10.60 19.92
CA GLU A 43 -4.20 -11.50 18.79
C GLU A 43 -4.17 -10.76 17.44
N SER A 44 -4.85 -9.60 17.37
CA SER A 44 -4.89 -8.78 16.15
C SER A 44 -3.51 -8.20 15.82
N LYS A 45 -2.73 -7.86 16.85
CA LYS A 45 -1.34 -7.40 16.68
C LYS A 45 -0.46 -8.55 16.17
N GLU A 46 -0.55 -9.73 16.77
CA GLU A 46 0.22 -10.90 16.33
C GLU A 46 -0.08 -11.27 14.87
N ARG A 47 -1.36 -11.24 14.47
CA ARG A 47 -1.75 -11.43 13.07
C ARG A 47 -1.15 -10.36 12.16
N SER A 48 -1.22 -9.09 12.57
CA SER A 48 -0.67 -7.98 11.78
C SER A 48 0.85 -8.06 11.62
N LYS A 49 1.57 -8.57 12.62
CA LYS A 49 3.03 -8.83 12.51
C LYS A 49 3.34 -9.90 11.49
N ARG A 50 2.56 -10.99 11.46
CA ARG A 50 2.75 -12.08 10.49
C ARG A 50 2.49 -11.59 9.07
N GLU A 51 1.40 -10.88 8.87
CA GLU A 51 1.01 -10.36 7.54
C GLU A 51 2.00 -9.32 7.04
N LEU A 52 2.53 -8.46 7.92
CA LEU A 52 3.65 -7.56 7.59
C LEU A 52 4.91 -8.30 7.13
N ASN A 53 5.22 -9.45 7.74
CA ASN A 53 6.37 -10.26 7.35
C ASN A 53 6.15 -10.90 5.98
N GLU A 54 4.95 -11.42 5.73
CA GLU A 54 4.55 -12.02 4.45
C GLU A 54 4.55 -11.01 3.29
N LEU A 55 4.18 -9.75 3.57
CA LEU A 55 4.20 -8.66 2.59
C LEU A 55 5.62 -8.19 2.21
N GLY A 56 6.68 -8.74 2.82
CA GLY A 56 8.08 -8.35 2.57
C GLY A 56 8.68 -7.44 3.64
N GLY A 57 8.05 -7.35 4.81
CA GLY A 57 8.56 -6.60 5.96
C GLY A 57 8.74 -5.11 5.66
N GLU A 58 9.75 -4.50 6.29
CA GLU A 58 10.07 -3.08 6.08
C GLU A 58 10.61 -2.81 4.65
N GLN A 59 11.07 -3.83 3.92
CA GLN A 59 11.65 -3.70 2.57
C GLN A 59 10.60 -3.45 1.48
N ALA A 60 9.37 -3.96 1.66
CA ALA A 60 8.25 -3.69 0.76
C ALA A 60 7.91 -2.19 0.66
N PHE A 61 8.38 -1.39 1.62
CA PHE A 61 8.19 0.05 1.67
C PHE A 61 9.22 0.85 0.86
N TYR A 62 10.40 0.28 0.57
CA TYR A 62 11.54 1.01 -0.03
C TYR A 62 11.65 0.89 -1.55
N GLY A 63 10.87 0.04 -2.22
CA GLY A 63 10.93 -0.16 -3.68
C GLY A 63 10.53 1.04 -4.55
N LYS A 64 10.15 2.19 -3.97
CA LYS A 64 9.70 3.38 -4.70
C LYS A 64 10.67 4.58 -4.67
N GLN A 65 11.89 4.42 -4.15
CA GLN A 65 12.89 5.50 -4.10
C GLN A 65 14.13 5.27 -4.98
N GLU A 66 14.03 4.70 -6.18
CA GLU A 66 15.16 4.71 -7.13
C GLU A 66 14.79 4.52 -8.61
N ASN A 67 13.74 5.18 -9.09
CA ASN A 67 13.58 5.36 -10.53
C ASN A 67 13.05 6.75 -10.89
N ALA A 68 13.71 7.77 -10.35
CA ALA A 68 13.76 9.07 -11.00
C ALA A 68 15.21 9.24 -11.52
N GLN A 69 15.33 9.41 -12.84
CA GLN A 69 16.49 9.98 -13.53
C GLN A 69 17.70 9.05 -13.77
N ASN A 70 17.61 8.06 -14.67
CA ASN A 70 18.74 7.77 -15.57
C ASN A 70 18.34 6.98 -16.82
N SER A 71 17.75 7.67 -17.79
CA SER A 71 17.92 7.29 -19.20
C SER A 71 18.44 8.53 -19.92
N LYS A 72 19.76 8.58 -20.09
CA LYS A 72 20.46 9.41 -21.07
C LYS A 72 20.21 8.90 -22.48
#